data_AF-A0A7X8KCQ7-F1
#
_entry.id   AF-A0A7X8KCQ7-F1
#
_cell.length_a   1.000
_cell.length_b   1.000
_cell.length_c   1.000
_cell.angle_alpha   90.00
_cell.angle_beta   90.00
_cell.angle_gamma   90.00
#
_symmetry.space_group_name_H-M   'P 1'
#
loop_
_entity.id
_entity.type
_entity.pdbx_description
1 polymer ?
#
loop_
_entity_poly.entity_id
_entity_poly.type
_entity_poly.pdbx_seq_one_letter_code
_entity_poly.pdbx_strand_id
1 'polypeptide(L)'
;VFTAWDKDYADLINKPTAISDFTMDANNQNISNLANPVNAQDVATKAYVDILLAKIEALEESVILSNGFTDTRDNNHYKVVKIGNQIWMAENLKYLPSVIGPAIGSETDQYYYVYDYDGIDVAAAKATDNYKTYGVLYNWTAAMNGAASSGVNPSGVQGVCPCGWHLPSDAEWKQLEMHLGLTEDEANADGWRGTDEGGKLKDTTTTHWNSPNEGATNESGFTALPGGVRVNVGFANIGVTSVWWTATEYSGTSAWHRYVNYNGSEVIRSNHTKSAGYSVRCVRD
;
A
#
# COMPACT_ATOMS: atom_id res chain seq x y z
N VAL A 1 39.68 14.46 -20.59
CA VAL A 1 38.29 13.97 -20.58
C VAL A 1 38.35 12.54 -20.08
N PHE A 2 38.09 12.30 -18.80
CA PHE A 2 38.01 10.93 -18.28
C PHE A 2 36.62 10.41 -18.58
N THR A 3 36.53 9.35 -19.38
CA THR A 3 35.28 8.66 -19.71
C THR A 3 34.94 7.71 -18.56
N ALA A 4 33.70 7.77 -18.07
CA ALA A 4 33.18 6.78 -17.12
C ALA A 4 33.28 5.37 -17.70
N TRP A 5 33.36 4.37 -16.83
CA TRP A 5 33.36 2.97 -17.25
C TRP A 5 32.05 2.64 -17.99
N ASP A 6 32.14 2.15 -19.23
CA ASP A 6 30.99 1.94 -20.13
C ASP A 6 30.64 0.45 -20.37
N LYS A 7 31.29 -0.47 -19.64
CA LYS A 7 31.14 -1.92 -19.81
C LYS A 7 30.12 -2.52 -18.87
N ASP A 8 29.67 -3.75 -19.17
CA ASP A 8 28.71 -4.49 -18.35
C ASP A 8 29.42 -5.10 -17.13
N TYR A 9 28.74 -5.15 -15.96
CA TYR A 9 29.22 -5.88 -14.77
C TYR A 9 29.49 -7.37 -15.05
N ALA A 10 28.84 -7.95 -16.05
CA ALA A 10 29.13 -9.29 -16.54
C ALA A 10 30.56 -9.45 -17.10
N ASP A 11 31.20 -8.35 -17.53
CA ASP A 11 32.55 -8.34 -18.11
C ASP A 11 33.66 -8.25 -17.05
N LEU A 12 33.29 -8.20 -15.75
CA LEU A 12 34.27 -8.23 -14.66
C LEU A 12 34.96 -9.59 -14.61
N ILE A 13 36.28 -9.57 -14.75
CA ILE A 13 37.14 -10.77 -14.66
C ILE A 13 37.00 -11.48 -13.31
N ASN A 14 36.62 -10.75 -12.25
CA ASN A 14 36.46 -11.24 -10.88
C ASN A 14 35.04 -10.96 -10.33
N LYS A 15 34.00 -11.47 -10.99
CA LYS A 15 32.62 -11.34 -10.49
C LYS A 15 32.47 -12.06 -9.13
N PRO A 16 32.14 -11.37 -8.03
CA PRO A 16 31.97 -12.03 -6.73
C PRO A 16 30.69 -12.86 -6.72
N THR A 17 30.78 -14.17 -6.45
CA THR A 17 29.61 -15.06 -6.31
C THR A 17 29.31 -15.42 -4.86
N ALA A 18 30.33 -15.47 -4.00
CA ALA A 18 30.24 -15.75 -2.57
C ALA A 18 31.18 -14.87 -1.72
N ILE A 19 30.86 -14.75 -0.43
CA ILE A 19 31.74 -14.17 0.60
C ILE A 19 33.05 -14.97 0.77
N SER A 20 33.21 -16.12 0.12
CA SER A 20 34.47 -16.88 0.11
C SER A 20 35.38 -16.56 -1.09
N ASP A 21 34.87 -15.85 -2.11
CA ASP A 21 35.58 -15.63 -3.37
C ASP A 21 36.55 -14.43 -3.29
N PHE A 22 36.88 -13.97 -2.07
CA PHE A 22 37.68 -12.78 -1.80
C PHE A 22 39.18 -12.99 -2.06
N THR A 23 39.56 -13.12 -3.32
CA THR A 23 40.93 -12.88 -3.78
C THR A 23 41.06 -11.52 -4.49
N MET A 24 40.14 -10.58 -4.26
CA MET A 24 40.25 -9.19 -4.73
C MET A 24 40.87 -8.30 -3.65
N ASP A 25 42.20 -8.27 -3.61
CA ASP A 25 42.97 -7.30 -2.84
C ASP A 25 42.90 -5.92 -3.55
N ALA A 26 42.50 -4.87 -2.82
CA ALA A 26 42.57 -3.49 -3.31
C ALA A 26 44.02 -2.97 -3.42
N ASN A 27 45.02 -3.81 -3.12
CA ASN A 27 46.46 -3.53 -3.20
C ASN A 27 46.85 -2.24 -2.48
N ASN A 28 46.17 -1.93 -1.36
CA ASN A 28 46.38 -0.71 -0.59
C ASN A 28 46.11 0.60 -1.38
N GLN A 29 45.32 0.53 -2.46
CA GLN A 29 44.89 1.69 -3.26
C GLN A 29 43.73 2.43 -2.58
N ASN A 30 43.65 3.74 -2.80
CA ASN A 30 42.50 4.54 -2.35
C ASN A 30 41.26 4.18 -3.17
N ILE A 31 40.22 3.69 -2.49
CA ILE A 31 38.88 3.51 -3.07
C ILE A 31 38.19 4.86 -3.11
N SER A 32 37.80 5.31 -4.30
CA SER A 32 37.16 6.62 -4.49
C SER A 32 36.07 6.54 -5.55
N ASN A 33 35.14 7.51 -5.56
CA ASN A 33 34.09 7.58 -6.57
C ASN A 33 33.19 6.31 -6.66
N LEU A 34 32.96 5.60 -5.56
CA LEU A 34 32.13 4.37 -5.52
C LEU A 34 30.72 4.52 -6.12
N ALA A 35 30.12 5.71 -6.09
CA ALA A 35 28.82 5.94 -6.72
C ALA A 35 28.91 5.90 -8.25
N ASN A 36 30.02 6.37 -8.82
CA ASN A 36 30.31 6.44 -10.25
C ASN A 36 31.77 6.02 -10.52
N PRO A 37 32.08 4.72 -10.40
CA PRO A 37 33.45 4.24 -10.39
C PRO A 37 34.11 4.43 -11.77
N VAL A 38 35.34 4.93 -11.77
CA VAL A 38 36.16 5.11 -12.98
C VAL A 38 37.29 4.07 -13.08
N ASN A 39 37.75 3.54 -11.95
CA ASN A 39 38.78 2.50 -11.92
C ASN A 39 38.15 1.12 -11.75
N ALA A 40 38.74 0.10 -12.35
CA ALA A 40 38.27 -1.29 -12.28
C ALA A 40 38.12 -1.80 -10.82
N GLN A 41 38.95 -1.32 -9.89
CA GLN A 41 38.84 -1.68 -8.48
C GLN A 41 37.59 -1.08 -7.83
N ASP A 42 37.30 0.20 -8.09
CA ASP A 42 36.10 0.88 -7.59
C ASP A 42 34.82 0.24 -8.18
N VAL A 43 34.87 -0.20 -9.45
CA VAL A 43 33.77 -0.92 -10.13
C VAL A 43 33.48 -2.26 -9.43
N ALA A 44 34.52 -3.03 -9.13
CA ALA A 44 34.36 -4.31 -8.45
C ALA A 44 33.84 -4.15 -7.01
N THR A 45 34.31 -3.13 -6.28
CA THR A 45 33.78 -2.82 -4.95
C THR A 45 32.31 -2.36 -5.03
N LYS A 46 31.93 -1.53 -6.01
CA LYS A 46 30.53 -1.16 -6.23
C LYS A 46 29.66 -2.40 -6.52
N ALA A 47 30.08 -3.26 -7.44
CA ALA A 47 29.34 -4.48 -7.77
C ALA A 47 29.12 -5.37 -6.54
N TYR A 48 30.12 -5.48 -5.66
CA TYR A 48 29.99 -6.21 -4.40
C TYR A 48 28.96 -5.58 -3.45
N VAL A 49 29.03 -4.26 -3.26
CA VAL A 49 28.07 -3.51 -2.41
C VAL A 49 26.65 -3.65 -2.95
N ASP A 50 26.46 -3.53 -4.26
CA ASP A 50 25.16 -3.68 -4.91
C ASP A 50 24.60 -5.11 -4.70
N ILE A 51 25.44 -6.16 -4.82
CA ILE A 51 25.04 -7.55 -4.54
C ILE A 51 24.64 -7.76 -3.07
N LEU A 52 25.40 -7.19 -2.13
CA LEU A 52 25.07 -7.26 -0.71
C LEU A 52 23.76 -6.56 -0.40
N LEU A 53 23.56 -5.36 -0.96
CA LEU A 53 22.34 -4.59 -0.78
C LEU A 53 21.13 -5.39 -1.29
N ALA A 54 21.21 -5.96 -2.49
CA ALA A 54 20.14 -6.80 -3.04
C ALA A 54 19.83 -8.02 -2.16
N LYS A 55 20.84 -8.63 -1.52
CA LYS A 55 20.63 -9.73 -0.56
C LYS A 55 19.96 -9.27 0.73
N ILE A 56 20.30 -8.08 1.22
CA ILE A 56 19.68 -7.48 2.41
C ILE A 56 18.21 -7.15 2.11
N GLU A 57 17.92 -6.49 0.99
CA GLU A 57 16.56 -6.17 0.56
C GLU A 57 15.69 -7.44 0.40
N ALA A 58 16.22 -8.49 -0.23
CA ALA A 58 15.53 -9.76 -0.35
C ALA A 58 15.27 -10.44 1.01
N LEU A 59 16.19 -10.30 1.96
CA LEU A 59 16.01 -10.82 3.32
C LEU A 59 14.95 -10.01 4.08
N GLU A 60 14.97 -8.68 3.98
CA GLU A 60 13.97 -7.80 4.58
C GLU A 60 12.56 -8.09 4.03
N GLU A 61 12.43 -8.26 2.72
CA GLU A 61 11.18 -8.67 2.07
C GLU A 61 10.70 -10.03 2.60
N SER A 62 11.57 -11.02 2.66
CA SER A 62 11.22 -12.35 3.19
C SER A 62 10.78 -12.30 4.67
N VAL A 63 11.45 -11.48 5.49
CA VAL A 63 11.12 -11.31 6.91
C VAL A 63 9.76 -10.63 7.08
N ILE A 64 9.46 -9.59 6.30
CA ILE A 64 8.17 -8.89 6.42
C ILE A 64 7.01 -9.74 5.89
N LEU A 65 7.20 -10.50 4.79
CA LEU A 65 6.16 -11.38 4.25
C LEU A 65 5.85 -12.58 5.16
N SER A 66 6.84 -13.07 5.89
CA SER A 66 6.66 -14.19 6.83
C SER A 66 6.11 -13.78 8.19
N ASN A 67 6.55 -12.63 8.72
CA ASN A 67 6.19 -12.20 10.07
C ASN A 67 5.12 -11.13 10.13
N GLY A 68 4.77 -10.47 9.02
CA GLY A 68 3.91 -9.29 9.04
C GLY A 68 4.65 -8.03 9.50
N PHE A 69 3.87 -6.99 9.78
CA PHE A 69 4.36 -5.68 10.20
C PHE A 69 3.64 -5.21 11.47
N THR A 70 4.38 -4.74 12.46
CA THR A 70 3.80 -4.11 13.67
C THR A 70 3.99 -2.60 13.62
N ASP A 71 2.89 -1.86 13.65
CA ASP A 71 2.93 -0.41 13.74
C ASP A 71 3.31 0.00 15.17
N THR A 72 4.47 0.63 15.33
CA THR A 72 5.01 1.02 16.64
C THR A 72 4.23 2.15 17.31
N ARG A 73 3.35 2.84 16.58
CA ARG A 73 2.54 3.95 17.10
C ARG A 73 1.38 3.46 17.96
N ASP A 74 0.88 2.25 17.70
CA ASP A 74 -0.30 1.70 18.38
C ASP A 74 -0.25 0.18 18.67
N ASN A 75 0.85 -0.48 18.30
CA ASN A 75 1.09 -1.92 18.42
C ASN A 75 0.11 -2.81 17.64
N ASN A 76 -0.63 -2.26 16.68
CA ASN A 76 -1.41 -3.09 15.76
C ASN A 76 -0.44 -3.88 14.86
N HIS A 77 -0.68 -5.19 14.79
CA HIS A 77 0.06 -6.08 13.91
C HIS A 77 -0.78 -6.38 12.67
N TYR A 78 -0.15 -6.28 11.49
CA TYR A 78 -0.78 -6.41 10.19
C TYR A 78 -0.11 -7.53 9.41
N LYS A 79 -0.93 -8.41 8.84
CA LYS A 79 -0.47 -9.27 7.74
C LYS A 79 -0.18 -8.42 6.51
N VAL A 80 0.74 -8.90 5.69
CA VAL A 80 1.15 -8.25 4.44
C VAL A 80 1.20 -9.29 3.33
N VAL A 81 1.12 -8.84 2.09
CA VAL A 81 1.18 -9.70 0.91
C VAL A 81 1.92 -8.99 -0.21
N LYS A 82 2.69 -9.73 -1.01
CA LYS A 82 3.30 -9.21 -2.22
C LYS A 82 2.36 -9.42 -3.40
N ILE A 83 2.01 -8.35 -4.09
CA ILE A 83 1.18 -8.35 -5.31
C ILE A 83 1.99 -7.65 -6.40
N GLY A 84 2.40 -8.41 -7.41
CA GLY A 84 3.40 -7.95 -8.37
C GLY A 84 4.71 -7.57 -7.67
N ASN A 85 5.12 -6.31 -7.83
CA ASN A 85 6.35 -5.78 -7.23
C ASN A 85 6.10 -5.02 -5.92
N GLN A 86 4.84 -4.91 -5.48
CA GLN A 86 4.46 -4.09 -4.32
C GLN A 86 4.10 -4.96 -3.13
N ILE A 87 4.45 -4.51 -1.93
CA ILE A 87 4.04 -5.15 -0.68
C ILE A 87 2.87 -4.37 -0.10
N TRP A 88 1.70 -5.00 -0.03
CA TRP A 88 0.48 -4.41 0.47
C TRP A 88 0.17 -4.91 1.88
N MET A 89 -0.36 -4.05 2.75
CA MET A 89 -1.06 -4.54 3.93
C MET A 89 -2.23 -5.41 3.48
N ALA A 90 -2.39 -6.59 4.08
CA ALA A 90 -3.50 -7.52 3.86
C ALA A 90 -4.72 -7.22 4.75
N GLU A 91 -4.62 -6.20 5.60
CA GLU A 91 -5.68 -5.69 6.47
C GLU A 91 -5.79 -4.17 6.35
N ASN A 92 -6.96 -3.60 6.64
CA ASN A 92 -7.12 -2.15 6.67
C ASN A 92 -6.37 -1.53 7.86
N LEU A 93 -5.82 -0.33 7.68
CA LEU A 93 -5.09 0.39 8.73
C LEU A 93 -6.02 0.70 9.92
N LYS A 94 -5.57 0.36 11.14
CA LYS A 94 -6.30 0.53 12.40
C LYS A 94 -5.81 1.73 13.24
N TYR A 95 -4.94 2.57 12.69
CA TYR A 95 -4.38 3.71 13.42
C TYR A 95 -5.46 4.75 13.77
N LEU A 96 -5.76 4.85 15.07
CA LEU A 96 -6.84 5.69 15.60
C LEU A 96 -6.31 6.67 16.67
N PRO A 97 -5.81 7.86 16.26
CA PRO A 97 -5.30 8.86 17.20
C PRO A 97 -6.41 9.68 17.87
N SER A 98 -7.55 9.82 17.22
CA SER A 98 -8.79 10.43 17.74
C SER A 98 -9.99 9.72 17.12
N VAL A 99 -11.20 9.97 17.60
CA VAL A 99 -12.42 9.44 17.00
C VAL A 99 -13.54 10.47 17.14
N ILE A 100 -14.43 10.50 16.15
CA ILE A 100 -15.61 11.37 16.17
C ILE A 100 -16.82 10.64 15.61
N GLY A 101 -18.01 11.00 16.09
CA GLY A 101 -19.27 10.43 15.61
C GLY A 101 -19.56 10.75 14.14
N PRO A 102 -20.33 9.89 13.44
CA PRO A 102 -20.51 9.96 11.99
C PRO A 102 -21.27 11.20 11.51
N ALA A 103 -22.04 11.85 12.39
CA ALA A 103 -22.80 13.06 12.08
C ALA A 103 -21.90 14.24 11.69
N ILE A 104 -20.63 14.22 12.12
CA ILE A 104 -19.65 15.28 11.84
C ILE A 104 -18.76 14.84 10.68
N GLY A 105 -18.56 15.73 9.71
CA GLY A 105 -17.69 15.53 8.55
C GLY A 105 -16.98 16.82 8.19
N SER A 106 -15.82 16.71 7.54
CA SER A 106 -15.03 17.85 7.10
C SER A 106 -14.19 17.48 5.88
N GLU A 107 -13.96 18.45 5.00
CA GLU A 107 -12.99 18.35 3.90
C GLU A 107 -11.62 18.92 4.30
N THR A 108 -11.52 19.57 5.46
CA THR A 108 -10.30 20.30 5.89
C THR A 108 -9.73 19.83 7.22
N ASP A 109 -10.57 19.33 8.13
CA ASP A 109 -10.15 18.78 9.41
C ASP A 109 -9.93 17.28 9.27
N GLN A 110 -8.98 16.73 10.01
CA GLN A 110 -8.73 15.29 10.02
C GLN A 110 -9.75 14.59 10.92
N TYR A 111 -10.56 13.70 10.35
CA TYR A 111 -11.51 12.91 11.10
C TYR A 111 -11.36 11.41 10.85
N TYR A 112 -11.54 10.68 11.95
CA TYR A 112 -11.40 9.24 12.04
C TYR A 112 -12.68 8.68 12.65
N TYR A 113 -13.20 7.63 12.05
CA TYR A 113 -14.45 7.00 12.45
C TYR A 113 -14.24 5.52 12.66
N VAL A 114 -14.98 4.96 13.61
CA VAL A 114 -15.16 3.52 13.77
C VAL A 114 -16.62 3.22 13.46
N TYR A 115 -16.87 2.24 12.59
CA TYR A 115 -18.23 1.94 12.16
C TYR A 115 -19.13 1.61 13.37
N ASP A 116 -20.32 2.20 13.41
CA ASP A 116 -21.31 2.06 14.50
C ASP A 116 -20.84 2.58 15.87
N TYR A 117 -19.82 3.44 15.90
CA TYR A 117 -19.38 4.14 17.11
C TYR A 117 -19.76 5.63 17.02
N ASP A 118 -20.57 6.10 17.97
CA ASP A 118 -20.97 7.51 18.12
C ASP A 118 -20.44 8.06 19.44
N GLY A 119 -19.22 8.61 19.40
CA GLY A 119 -18.53 9.13 20.57
C GLY A 119 -17.16 9.70 20.22
N ILE A 120 -16.40 10.06 21.25
CA ILE A 120 -15.05 10.65 21.13
C ILE A 120 -13.98 9.90 21.94
N ASP A 121 -14.34 8.81 22.61
CA ASP A 121 -13.41 8.03 23.43
C ASP A 121 -12.71 6.96 22.58
N VAL A 122 -11.42 7.16 22.34
CA VAL A 122 -10.59 6.25 21.54
C VAL A 122 -10.50 4.86 22.15
N ALA A 123 -10.39 4.73 23.47
CA ALA A 123 -10.27 3.43 24.11
C ALA A 123 -11.57 2.62 23.97
N ALA A 124 -12.72 3.29 24.15
CA ALA A 124 -14.03 2.69 23.93
C ALA A 124 -14.23 2.29 22.46
N ALA A 125 -13.85 3.14 21.51
CA ALA A 125 -13.91 2.83 20.09
C ALA A 125 -13.05 1.60 19.73
N LYS A 126 -11.80 1.53 20.25
CA LYS A 126 -10.90 0.39 20.05
C LYS A 126 -11.41 -0.92 20.65
N ALA A 127 -12.27 -0.85 21.66
CA ALA A 127 -12.87 -2.03 22.30
C ALA A 127 -14.02 -2.63 21.47
N THR A 128 -14.58 -1.89 20.49
CA THR A 128 -15.66 -2.37 19.63
C THR A 128 -15.19 -3.47 18.67
N ASP A 129 -16.11 -4.35 18.26
CA ASP A 129 -15.78 -5.42 17.33
C ASP A 129 -15.57 -4.88 15.90
N ASN A 130 -16.25 -3.81 15.52
CA ASN A 130 -16.04 -3.16 14.22
C ASN A 130 -14.62 -2.61 14.08
N TYR A 131 -14.04 -2.00 15.11
CA TYR A 131 -12.64 -1.59 15.08
C TYR A 131 -11.70 -2.79 14.93
N LYS A 132 -11.90 -3.84 15.71
CA LYS A 132 -11.03 -5.03 15.70
C LYS A 132 -11.04 -5.72 14.32
N THR A 133 -12.21 -5.81 13.70
CA THR A 133 -12.44 -6.51 12.44
C THR A 133 -12.13 -5.65 11.22
N TYR A 134 -12.68 -4.44 11.13
CA TYR A 134 -12.64 -3.61 9.92
C TYR A 134 -11.65 -2.45 9.98
N GLY A 135 -11.22 -2.08 11.19
CA GLY A 135 -10.32 -0.96 11.42
C GLY A 135 -11.04 0.39 11.43
N VAL A 136 -10.42 1.37 10.78
CA VAL A 136 -10.80 2.79 10.87
C VAL A 136 -11.20 3.30 9.49
N LEU A 137 -12.19 4.18 9.47
CA LEU A 137 -12.57 4.96 8.31
C LEU A 137 -11.97 6.36 8.47
N TYR A 138 -11.28 6.84 7.44
CA TYR A 138 -10.58 8.11 7.41
C TYR A 138 -11.26 9.02 6.39
N ASN A 139 -11.48 10.28 6.73
CA ASN A 139 -11.69 11.25 5.65
C ASN A 139 -10.39 11.45 4.86
N TRP A 140 -10.48 11.95 3.63
CA TRP A 140 -9.30 12.03 2.76
C TRP A 140 -8.20 12.90 3.37
N THR A 141 -8.57 13.97 4.07
CA THR A 141 -7.64 14.83 4.79
C THR A 141 -6.89 14.10 5.90
N ALA A 142 -7.56 13.23 6.67
CA ALA A 142 -6.89 12.35 7.64
C ALA A 142 -5.98 11.33 6.94
N ALA A 143 -6.43 10.73 5.82
CA ALA A 143 -5.63 9.78 5.06
C ALA A 143 -4.33 10.40 4.51
N MET A 144 -4.41 11.63 4.00
CA MET A 144 -3.27 12.40 3.48
C MET A 144 -2.37 12.99 4.57
N ASN A 145 -2.89 13.18 5.78
CA ASN A 145 -2.16 13.71 6.92
C ASN A 145 -1.32 14.98 6.60
N GLY A 146 -1.90 15.90 5.83
CA GLY A 146 -1.24 17.16 5.43
C GLY A 146 -0.23 17.06 4.28
N ALA A 147 -0.02 15.87 3.70
CA ALA A 147 0.83 15.69 2.54
C ALA A 147 0.16 16.21 1.25
N ALA A 148 0.98 16.58 0.26
CA ALA A 148 0.50 16.91 -1.07
C ALA A 148 -0.02 15.66 -1.81
N SER A 149 -1.02 15.85 -2.67
CA SER A 149 -1.54 14.80 -3.56
C SER A 149 -0.45 14.26 -4.48
N SER A 150 -0.51 12.96 -4.77
CA SER A 150 0.38 12.29 -5.72
C SER A 150 -0.38 11.28 -6.56
N GLY A 151 -0.10 11.30 -7.87
CA GLY A 151 -0.61 10.34 -8.85
C GLY A 151 0.48 9.43 -9.45
N VAL A 152 1.69 9.47 -8.91
CA VAL A 152 2.85 8.70 -9.40
C VAL A 152 3.02 7.39 -8.64
N ASN A 153 3.90 6.51 -9.12
CA ASN A 153 4.20 5.21 -8.54
C ASN A 153 5.74 5.11 -8.37
N PRO A 154 6.28 5.13 -7.13
CA PRO A 154 5.58 5.24 -5.83
C PRO A 154 4.82 6.55 -5.67
N SER A 155 3.77 6.60 -4.83
CA SER A 155 3.14 7.89 -4.50
C SER A 155 4.11 8.84 -3.76
N GLY A 156 4.98 8.28 -2.91
CA GLY A 156 5.81 9.04 -1.97
C GLY A 156 5.03 9.74 -0.85
N VAL A 157 3.72 9.48 -0.75
CA VAL A 157 2.82 10.11 0.23
C VAL A 157 2.67 9.20 1.44
N GLN A 158 3.48 9.42 2.48
CA GLN A 158 3.32 8.64 3.72
C GLN A 158 1.88 8.72 4.24
N GLY A 159 1.34 9.94 4.33
CA GLY A 159 -0.01 10.16 4.86
C GLY A 159 -0.19 9.61 6.27
N VAL A 160 -1.30 8.92 6.50
CA VAL A 160 -1.59 8.25 7.79
C VAL A 160 -0.81 6.94 7.98
N CYS A 161 -0.19 6.41 6.93
CA CYS A 161 0.55 5.17 6.97
C CYS A 161 1.81 5.27 7.88
N PRO A 162 2.24 4.14 8.46
CA PRO A 162 3.42 4.11 9.31
C PRO A 162 4.70 4.39 8.52
N CYS A 163 5.79 4.74 9.20
CA CYS A 163 7.07 4.99 8.54
C CYS A 163 7.52 3.78 7.70
N GLY A 164 8.04 4.05 6.50
CA GLY A 164 8.41 3.00 5.53
C GLY A 164 7.22 2.43 4.73
N TRP A 165 6.01 2.93 4.96
CA TRP A 165 4.80 2.65 4.19
C TRP A 165 4.17 3.95 3.71
N HIS A 166 3.40 3.89 2.64
CA HIS A 166 2.70 5.06 2.09
C HIS A 166 1.27 4.74 1.68
N LEU A 167 0.49 5.82 1.54
CA LEU A 167 -0.85 5.77 0.96
C LEU A 167 -0.71 5.58 -0.56
N PRO A 168 -1.32 4.54 -1.16
CA PRO A 168 -1.17 4.26 -2.57
C PRO A 168 -1.80 5.35 -3.43
N SER A 169 -1.14 5.73 -4.52
CA SER A 169 -1.73 6.56 -5.57
C SER A 169 -2.69 5.77 -6.44
N ASP A 170 -3.41 6.48 -7.30
CA ASP A 170 -4.18 5.89 -8.38
C ASP A 170 -3.33 5.03 -9.33
N ALA A 171 -2.06 5.40 -9.56
CA ALA A 171 -1.16 4.64 -10.42
C ALA A 171 -0.71 3.31 -9.78
N GLU A 172 -0.55 3.26 -8.46
CA GLU A 172 -0.20 2.03 -7.74
C GLU A 172 -1.38 1.06 -7.69
N TRP A 173 -2.59 1.56 -7.46
CA TRP A 173 -3.80 0.75 -7.60
C TRP A 173 -3.95 0.17 -9.00
N LYS A 174 -3.70 0.97 -10.05
CA LYS A 174 -3.70 0.48 -11.44
C LYS A 174 -2.66 -0.61 -11.67
N GLN A 175 -1.46 -0.49 -11.10
CA GLN A 175 -0.45 -1.54 -11.21
C GLN A 175 -0.90 -2.84 -10.54
N LEU A 176 -1.50 -2.76 -9.34
CA LEU A 176 -2.09 -3.91 -8.66
C LEU A 176 -3.18 -4.55 -9.52
N GLU A 177 -4.11 -3.77 -10.07
CA GLU A 177 -5.22 -4.28 -10.88
C GLU A 177 -4.73 -4.93 -12.19
N MET A 178 -3.74 -4.33 -12.86
CA MET A 178 -3.11 -4.91 -14.05
C MET A 178 -2.38 -6.22 -13.74
N HIS A 179 -1.77 -6.35 -12.54
CA HIS A 179 -1.18 -7.61 -12.11
C HIS A 179 -2.23 -8.72 -11.93
N LEU A 180 -3.49 -8.36 -11.65
CA LEU A 180 -4.58 -9.31 -11.48
C LEU A 180 -5.31 -9.68 -12.77
N GLY A 181 -5.08 -8.97 -13.87
CA GLY A 181 -5.63 -9.31 -15.17
C GLY A 181 -6.07 -8.14 -16.05
N LEU A 182 -6.20 -6.92 -15.50
CA LEU A 182 -6.63 -5.77 -16.30
C LEU A 182 -5.58 -5.40 -17.35
N THR A 183 -6.04 -5.08 -18.54
CA THR A 183 -5.24 -4.33 -19.51
C THR A 183 -5.04 -2.88 -19.06
N GLU A 184 -4.04 -2.20 -19.63
CA GLU A 184 -3.81 -0.78 -19.34
C GLU A 184 -5.03 0.09 -19.69
N ASP A 185 -5.71 -0.21 -20.80
CA ASP A 185 -6.92 0.52 -21.23
C ASP A 185 -8.06 0.35 -20.21
N GLU A 186 -8.30 -0.87 -19.72
CA GLU A 186 -9.29 -1.13 -18.68
C GLU A 186 -8.91 -0.47 -17.35
N ALA A 187 -7.64 -0.53 -16.97
CA ALA A 187 -7.12 0.10 -15.76
C ALA A 187 -7.19 1.65 -15.82
N ASN A 188 -7.31 2.24 -17.00
CA ASN A 188 -7.52 3.68 -17.16
C ASN A 188 -9.00 4.08 -17.29
N ALA A 189 -9.92 3.12 -17.43
CA ALA A 189 -11.35 3.39 -17.48
C ALA A 189 -11.94 3.78 -16.11
N ASP A 190 -12.94 4.66 -16.14
CA ASP A 190 -13.74 5.06 -14.98
C ASP A 190 -14.93 4.12 -14.79
N GLY A 191 -15.34 3.91 -13.54
CA GLY A 191 -16.44 3.03 -13.19
C GLY A 191 -16.00 1.58 -13.00
N TRP A 192 -16.94 0.66 -13.26
CA TRP A 192 -16.73 -0.78 -13.11
C TRP A 192 -15.84 -1.30 -14.23
N ARG A 193 -14.85 -2.11 -13.86
CA ARG A 193 -13.82 -2.59 -14.78
C ARG A 193 -13.22 -3.92 -14.34
N GLY A 194 -12.64 -4.60 -15.32
CA GLY A 194 -12.24 -5.98 -15.16
C GLY A 194 -13.43 -6.93 -15.26
N THR A 195 -13.17 -8.20 -14.98
CA THR A 195 -14.16 -9.28 -15.02
C THR A 195 -14.22 -10.06 -13.71
N ASP A 196 -13.09 -10.24 -13.03
CA ASP A 196 -12.99 -11.03 -11.80
C ASP A 196 -12.00 -10.47 -10.76
N GLU A 197 -11.35 -9.34 -11.06
CA GLU A 197 -10.24 -8.81 -10.27
C GLU A 197 -10.69 -8.27 -8.91
N GLY A 198 -11.93 -7.79 -8.80
CA GLY A 198 -12.54 -7.49 -7.51
C GLY A 198 -12.79 -8.75 -6.68
N GLY A 199 -13.16 -9.86 -7.33
CA GLY A 199 -13.25 -11.18 -6.73
C GLY A 199 -11.92 -11.68 -6.15
N LYS A 200 -10.82 -11.48 -6.90
CA LYS A 200 -9.45 -11.83 -6.48
C LYS A 200 -8.95 -11.04 -5.27
N LEU A 201 -9.54 -9.87 -4.99
CA LEU A 201 -9.19 -9.03 -3.85
C LEU A 201 -9.99 -9.35 -2.58
N LYS A 202 -11.22 -9.85 -2.71
CA LYS A 202 -12.15 -10.07 -1.59
C LYS A 202 -11.76 -11.29 -0.75
N ASP A 203 -11.95 -11.18 0.56
CA ASP A 203 -12.05 -12.35 1.44
C ASP A 203 -13.11 -13.31 0.91
N THR A 204 -12.86 -14.62 0.99
CA THR A 204 -13.74 -15.65 0.42
C THR A 204 -14.93 -15.98 1.30
N THR A 205 -14.94 -15.54 2.56
CA THR A 205 -15.98 -15.92 3.51
C THR A 205 -17.20 -15.01 3.43
N THR A 206 -18.36 -15.58 3.68
CA THR A 206 -19.62 -14.84 3.90
C THR A 206 -19.87 -14.52 5.38
N THR A 207 -18.84 -14.68 6.22
CA THR A 207 -18.89 -14.28 7.63
C THR A 207 -19.02 -12.77 7.76
N HIS A 208 -18.29 -12.04 6.92
CA HIS A 208 -18.30 -10.58 6.88
C HIS A 208 -19.03 -10.05 5.66
N TRP A 209 -18.81 -10.67 4.48
CA TRP A 209 -19.53 -10.32 3.27
C TRP A 209 -20.94 -10.88 3.27
N ASN A 210 -21.91 -10.06 2.91
CA ASN A 210 -23.25 -10.53 2.63
C ASN A 210 -23.21 -11.51 1.45
N SER A 211 -24.10 -12.51 1.50
CA SER A 211 -24.34 -13.41 0.37
C SER A 211 -24.81 -12.61 -0.86
N PRO A 212 -24.31 -12.87 -2.07
CA PRO A 212 -23.53 -14.07 -2.45
C PRO A 212 -22.01 -13.98 -2.28
N ASN A 213 -21.44 -12.80 -2.00
CA ASN A 213 -20.00 -12.54 -2.14
C ASN A 213 -19.46 -13.01 -3.51
N GLU A 214 -20.12 -12.54 -4.57
CA GLU A 214 -19.97 -13.01 -5.95
C GLU A 214 -18.50 -13.03 -6.39
N GLY A 215 -18.05 -14.15 -6.95
CA GLY A 215 -16.70 -14.31 -7.51
C GLY A 215 -15.52 -14.15 -6.54
N ALA A 216 -15.74 -14.13 -5.22
CA ALA A 216 -14.64 -13.96 -4.27
C ALA A 216 -13.71 -15.19 -4.23
N THR A 217 -12.43 -14.99 -4.56
CA THR A 217 -11.41 -16.05 -4.57
C THR A 217 -10.22 -15.74 -3.65
N ASN A 218 -10.00 -14.47 -3.31
CA ASN A 218 -8.84 -13.99 -2.56
C ASN A 218 -7.48 -14.45 -3.13
N GLU A 219 -7.38 -14.72 -4.44
CA GLU A 219 -6.14 -15.22 -5.07
C GLU A 219 -4.95 -14.27 -4.89
N SER A 220 -5.22 -12.97 -4.73
CA SER A 220 -4.20 -11.95 -4.47
C SER A 220 -3.66 -11.96 -3.04
N GLY A 221 -4.36 -12.61 -2.09
CA GLY A 221 -4.10 -12.50 -0.65
C GLY A 221 -4.44 -11.13 -0.04
N PHE A 222 -5.00 -10.19 -0.83
CA PHE A 222 -5.36 -8.86 -0.36
C PHE A 222 -6.41 -8.91 0.76
N THR A 223 -7.31 -9.90 0.75
CA THR A 223 -8.24 -10.17 1.86
C THR A 223 -9.10 -8.95 2.22
N ALA A 224 -9.77 -8.34 1.24
CA ALA A 224 -10.66 -7.22 1.47
C ALA A 224 -11.87 -7.64 2.32
N LEU A 225 -12.13 -6.89 3.39
CA LEU A 225 -13.30 -7.03 4.26
C LEU A 225 -14.27 -5.86 4.06
N PRO A 226 -15.59 -6.10 4.16
CA PRO A 226 -16.63 -5.11 3.85
C PRO A 226 -16.93 -4.20 5.05
N GLY A 227 -15.95 -3.38 5.42
CA GLY A 227 -16.05 -2.45 6.56
C GLY A 227 -17.04 -1.29 6.39
N GLY A 228 -17.69 -1.20 5.22
CA GLY A 228 -18.61 -0.13 4.91
C GLY A 228 -17.91 1.23 4.76
N VAL A 229 -18.69 2.28 4.91
CA VAL A 229 -18.26 3.67 4.71
C VAL A 229 -18.94 4.61 5.69
N ARG A 230 -18.36 5.80 5.85
CA ARG A 230 -19.05 6.96 6.42
C ARG A 230 -19.35 7.93 5.28
N VAL A 231 -20.62 8.26 5.07
CA VAL A 231 -21.06 9.22 4.03
C VAL A 231 -22.17 10.11 4.59
N ASN A 232 -22.22 11.36 4.14
CA ASN A 232 -23.16 12.37 4.61
C ASN A 232 -23.11 12.59 6.13
N VAL A 233 -24.01 11.98 6.90
CA VAL A 233 -24.12 12.10 8.36
C VAL A 233 -24.16 10.74 9.06
N GLY A 234 -23.83 9.66 8.35
CA GLY A 234 -24.04 8.30 8.85
C GLY A 234 -23.09 7.26 8.27
N PHE A 235 -23.15 6.08 8.87
CA PHE A 235 -22.49 4.88 8.36
C PHE A 235 -23.39 4.14 7.39
N ALA A 236 -22.80 3.47 6.40
CA ALA A 236 -23.53 2.68 5.42
C ALA A 236 -22.71 1.49 4.91
N ASN A 237 -23.42 0.50 4.36
CA ASN A 237 -22.86 -0.56 3.53
C ASN A 237 -21.84 -1.50 4.21
N ILE A 238 -21.87 -1.64 5.54
CA ILE A 238 -21.17 -2.76 6.19
C ILE A 238 -21.71 -4.08 5.66
N GLY A 239 -20.81 -5.05 5.41
CA GLY A 239 -21.15 -6.32 4.76
C GLY A 239 -21.43 -6.23 3.25
N VAL A 240 -21.56 -5.03 2.69
CA VAL A 240 -21.94 -4.81 1.28
C VAL A 240 -20.75 -4.34 0.44
N THR A 241 -19.87 -3.52 1.01
CA THR A 241 -18.75 -2.94 0.26
C THR A 241 -17.50 -2.74 1.11
N SER A 242 -16.36 -2.69 0.42
CA SER A 242 -15.11 -2.16 0.93
C SER A 242 -14.62 -1.05 0.00
N VAL A 243 -14.18 0.08 0.58
CA VAL A 243 -13.76 1.29 -0.14
C VAL A 243 -12.46 1.80 0.44
N TRP A 244 -11.51 2.18 -0.42
CA TRP A 244 -10.21 2.69 -0.02
C TRP A 244 -9.86 4.01 -0.70
N TRP A 245 -9.35 4.94 0.09
CA TRP A 245 -8.75 6.16 -0.46
C TRP A 245 -7.46 5.87 -1.22
N THR A 246 -7.22 6.68 -2.25
CA THR A 246 -5.90 6.85 -2.85
C THR A 246 -5.29 8.19 -2.43
N ALA A 247 -3.98 8.35 -2.63
CA ALA A 247 -3.26 9.61 -2.46
C ALA A 247 -3.51 10.63 -3.60
N THR A 248 -4.37 10.29 -4.57
CA THR A 248 -4.55 11.06 -5.79
C THR A 248 -5.83 11.89 -5.74
N GLU A 249 -5.65 13.21 -5.71
CA GLU A 249 -6.72 14.18 -5.87
C GLU A 249 -7.35 14.08 -7.28
N TYR A 250 -8.68 14.19 -7.34
CA TYR A 250 -9.41 14.38 -8.59
C TYR A 250 -9.74 15.86 -8.82
N SER A 251 -10.18 16.54 -7.76
CA SER A 251 -10.50 17.95 -7.75
C SER A 251 -10.31 18.56 -6.37
N GLY A 252 -10.51 19.87 -6.23
CA GLY A 252 -10.41 20.56 -4.93
C GLY A 252 -11.28 19.92 -3.82
N THR A 253 -12.43 19.33 -4.16
CA THR A 253 -13.38 18.73 -3.20
C THR A 253 -13.46 17.21 -3.26
N SER A 254 -12.83 16.55 -4.23
CA SER A 254 -12.91 15.10 -4.39
C SER A 254 -11.57 14.41 -4.68
N ALA A 255 -11.48 13.14 -4.30
CA ALA A 255 -10.30 12.31 -4.50
C ALA A 255 -10.67 10.94 -5.05
N TRP A 256 -9.72 10.29 -5.71
CA TRP A 256 -9.90 8.95 -6.25
C TRP A 256 -9.95 7.91 -5.13
N HIS A 257 -10.82 6.93 -5.30
CA HIS A 257 -10.94 5.76 -4.43
C HIS A 257 -11.06 4.48 -5.28
N ARG A 258 -10.89 3.34 -4.61
CA ARG A 258 -11.23 2.01 -5.12
C ARG A 258 -12.33 1.40 -4.28
N TYR A 259 -13.17 0.60 -4.91
CA TYR A 259 -14.25 -0.10 -4.22
C TYR A 259 -14.49 -1.47 -4.85
N VAL A 260 -14.93 -2.41 -4.02
CA VAL A 260 -15.47 -3.72 -4.43
C VAL A 260 -16.80 -3.98 -3.72
N ASN A 261 -17.64 -4.82 -4.31
CA ASN A 261 -19.00 -5.08 -3.82
C ASN A 261 -19.30 -6.57 -3.62
N TYR A 262 -20.24 -6.86 -2.73
CA TYR A 262 -20.67 -8.22 -2.42
C TYR A 262 -21.35 -8.93 -3.61
N ASN A 263 -21.95 -8.19 -4.55
CA ASN A 263 -22.68 -8.76 -5.68
C ASN A 263 -21.98 -8.63 -7.04
N GLY A 264 -20.70 -8.23 -7.05
CA GLY A 264 -19.90 -8.06 -8.25
C GLY A 264 -18.51 -8.64 -8.08
N SER A 265 -17.88 -8.94 -9.20
CA SER A 265 -16.53 -9.51 -9.28
C SER A 265 -15.52 -8.51 -9.85
N GLU A 266 -15.98 -7.36 -10.31
CA GLU A 266 -15.22 -6.25 -10.86
C GLU A 266 -14.68 -5.31 -9.77
N VAL A 267 -13.73 -4.45 -10.13
CA VAL A 267 -13.27 -3.32 -9.28
C VAL A 267 -13.89 -2.04 -9.82
N ILE A 268 -14.23 -1.08 -8.95
CA ILE A 268 -14.56 0.29 -9.39
C ILE A 268 -13.37 1.23 -9.21
N ARG A 269 -13.17 2.11 -10.18
CA ARG A 269 -12.42 3.37 -10.01
C ARG A 269 -13.37 4.54 -10.11
N SER A 270 -13.45 5.33 -9.05
CA SER A 270 -14.33 6.49 -8.99
C SER A 270 -13.75 7.54 -8.05
N ASN A 271 -14.38 8.71 -8.00
CA ASN A 271 -14.03 9.77 -7.07
C ASN A 271 -15.24 10.20 -6.24
N HIS A 272 -15.01 10.72 -5.05
CA HIS A 272 -16.06 11.20 -4.16
C HIS A 272 -15.56 12.33 -3.27
N THR A 273 -16.47 13.06 -2.60
CA THR A 273 -16.10 14.15 -1.69
C THR A 273 -15.09 13.67 -0.64
N LYS A 274 -14.07 14.49 -0.40
CA LYS A 274 -13.01 14.27 0.59
C LYS A 274 -13.54 14.15 2.03
N SER A 275 -14.79 14.54 2.28
CA SER A 275 -15.47 14.42 3.58
C SER A 275 -15.99 13.01 3.89
N ALA A 276 -16.03 12.10 2.91
CA ALA A 276 -16.41 10.71 3.13
C ALA A 276 -15.33 9.97 3.94
N GLY A 277 -15.73 9.03 4.78
CA GLY A 277 -14.83 8.16 5.53
C GLY A 277 -14.67 6.81 4.86
N TYR A 278 -13.49 6.51 4.35
CA TYR A 278 -13.14 5.24 3.70
C TYR A 278 -11.92 4.60 4.38
N SER A 279 -11.70 3.31 4.13
CA SER A 279 -10.56 2.59 4.68
C SER A 279 -9.25 3.06 4.04
N VAL A 280 -8.13 2.76 4.70
CA VAL A 280 -6.79 2.93 4.13
C VAL A 280 -6.09 1.58 4.08
N ARG A 281 -5.42 1.32 2.95
CA ARG A 281 -4.51 0.20 2.75
C ARG A 281 -3.16 0.78 2.40
N CYS A 282 -2.17 0.55 3.25
CA CYS A 282 -0.83 1.05 3.01
C CYS A 282 -0.04 0.08 2.13
N VAL A 283 0.85 0.63 1.31
CA VAL A 283 1.74 -0.10 0.42
C VAL A 283 3.19 0.30 0.72
N ARG A 284 4.12 -0.61 0.39
CA ARG A 284 5.56 -0.40 0.43
C ARG A 284 6.17 -0.95 -0.86
N ASP A 285 7.12 -0.21 -1.40
CA ASP A 285 7.92 -0.57 -2.58
C ASP A 285 9.33 -1.04 -2.18
#